data_AF-A0A5K1TEI1-F1
#
_entry.id   AF-A0A5K1TEI1-F1
#
_cell.length_a   1.000
_cell.length_b   1.000
_cell.length_c   1.000
_cell.angle_alpha   90.00
_cell.angle_beta   90.00
_cell.angle_gamma   90.00
#
_symmetry.space_group_name_H-M   'P 1'
#
loop_
_entity.id
_entity.type
_entity.pdbx_description
1 polymer ?
#
loop_
_entity_poly.entity_id
_entity_poly.type
_entity_poly.pdbx_seq_one_letter_code
_entity_poly.pdbx_strand_id
1 'polypeptide(L)'
;MRRIIPLILAVAIFATSFFLTFCKEEEFHQRHWAFPLESQGSITVDPNPASCGSCHLQQFGSWKSTLHSRAIGPGFLWQLPRIGKHGSENCMNCHSPNPETKNVLLSRLGWGEVSAPAWKSGSEENGVQCASCHLRKGKVYGPFPKDGNKDKIFQNSNIPHQGFIPQKEFEESEFCKNCHQSPETAKQVNGKFLMDTYGQWRRSEFARSNVQCQNCHMPDRKHEWKGISDGEMVKRGVQTSLQVIPKEEGAEIISELKNSGVGHTFPSYSVPKVYLEVWIESISGQKRKISEKTLGWMLDLELQKEIFDTRLSPGESALLRVNLSKEEFSKLKRVEFIVTVDPKEYYKRMFQDNWNYKDTFKEDTKPWVLPYLKKALEEANSAKYELIRLDWKK
;
A
#
# COMPACT_ATOMS: atom_id res chain seq x y z
N MET A 1 -49.00 1.56 36.24
CA MET A 1 -47.74 0.83 35.99
C MET A 1 -47.92 -0.24 34.91
N ARG A 2 -48.20 0.14 33.66
CA ARG A 2 -48.32 -0.77 32.52
C ARG A 2 -47.84 -0.02 31.29
N ARG A 3 -46.56 -0.17 30.93
CA ARG A 3 -45.94 0.20 29.63
C ARG A 3 -44.40 0.00 29.55
N ILE A 4 -43.74 -0.55 30.57
CA ILE A 4 -42.26 -0.69 30.59
C ILE A 4 -41.78 -2.06 30.05
N ILE A 5 -42.62 -3.08 30.04
CA ILE A 5 -42.27 -4.45 29.63
C ILE A 5 -41.91 -4.60 28.13
N PRO A 6 -42.58 -3.95 27.15
CA PRO A 6 -42.23 -4.15 25.74
C PRO A 6 -40.90 -3.49 25.33
N LEU A 7 -40.44 -2.47 26.08
CA LEU A 7 -39.20 -1.76 25.79
C LEU A 7 -37.96 -2.58 26.19
N ILE A 8 -38.02 -3.30 27.31
CA ILE A 8 -36.91 -4.15 27.80
C ILE A 8 -36.74 -5.39 26.91
N LEU A 9 -37.84 -5.99 26.44
CA LEU A 9 -37.79 -7.12 25.52
C LEU A 9 -37.21 -6.70 24.15
N ALA A 10 -37.59 -5.52 23.65
CA ALA A 10 -37.05 -4.97 22.40
C ALA A 10 -35.55 -4.65 22.51
N VAL A 11 -35.09 -4.08 23.62
CA VAL A 11 -33.66 -3.79 23.87
C VAL A 11 -32.84 -5.08 24.01
N ALA A 12 -33.37 -6.12 24.66
CA ALA A 12 -32.70 -7.41 24.79
C ALA A 12 -32.60 -8.17 23.45
N ILE A 13 -33.64 -8.09 22.60
CA ILE A 13 -33.64 -8.67 21.25
C ILE A 13 -32.70 -7.89 20.33
N PHE A 14 -32.66 -6.55 20.42
CA PHE A 14 -31.68 -5.74 19.69
C PHE A 14 -30.26 -6.03 20.14
N ALA A 15 -29.99 -6.13 21.45
CA ALA A 15 -28.66 -6.42 21.98
C ALA A 15 -28.16 -7.83 21.58
N THR A 16 -29.03 -8.85 21.62
CA THR A 16 -28.67 -10.21 21.19
C THR A 16 -28.50 -10.33 19.68
N SER A 17 -29.34 -9.66 18.88
CA SER A 17 -29.16 -9.61 17.43
C SER A 17 -27.88 -8.87 17.04
N PHE A 18 -27.55 -7.77 17.73
CA PHE A 18 -26.33 -6.98 17.49
C PHE A 18 -25.07 -7.76 17.91
N PHE A 19 -25.10 -8.48 19.04
CA PHE A 19 -24.02 -9.35 19.48
C PHE A 19 -23.78 -10.52 18.52
N LEU A 20 -24.83 -11.18 18.04
CA LEU A 20 -24.70 -12.33 17.12
C LEU A 20 -24.19 -11.92 15.72
N THR A 21 -24.53 -10.74 15.23
CA THR A 21 -23.97 -10.22 13.96
C THR A 21 -22.52 -9.78 14.10
N PHE A 22 -22.15 -9.08 15.18
CA PHE A 22 -20.76 -8.68 15.41
C PHE A 22 -19.83 -9.88 15.62
N CYS A 23 -20.27 -10.91 16.36
CA CYS A 23 -19.48 -12.14 16.55
C CYS A 23 -19.21 -12.86 15.22
N LYS A 24 -20.17 -12.84 14.29
CA LYS A 24 -20.09 -13.57 13.02
C LYS A 24 -19.18 -12.89 11.98
N GLU A 25 -19.06 -11.56 12.02
CA GLU A 25 -18.17 -10.78 11.15
C GLU A 25 -16.70 -10.91 11.60
N GLU A 26 -16.44 -10.85 12.91
CA GLU A 26 -15.11 -11.14 13.47
C GLU A 26 -14.65 -12.57 13.14
N GLU A 27 -15.58 -13.53 13.11
CA GLU A 27 -15.32 -14.92 12.73
C GLU A 27 -14.82 -15.10 11.29
N PHE A 28 -15.28 -14.32 10.30
CA PHE A 28 -14.81 -14.50 8.92
C PHE A 28 -13.36 -14.05 8.80
N HIS A 29 -13.03 -12.84 9.23
CA HIS A 29 -11.68 -12.29 9.10
C HIS A 29 -10.66 -13.13 9.85
N GLN A 30 -10.96 -13.54 11.08
CA GLN A 30 -10.08 -14.38 11.89
C GLN A 30 -9.83 -15.74 11.24
N ARG A 31 -10.84 -16.36 10.61
CA ARG A 31 -10.67 -17.65 9.92
C ARG A 31 -10.01 -17.52 8.55
N HIS A 32 -10.38 -16.49 7.78
CA HIS A 32 -9.88 -16.29 6.41
C HIS A 32 -8.43 -15.82 6.41
N TRP A 33 -7.99 -15.11 7.45
CA TRP A 33 -6.62 -14.62 7.58
C TRP A 33 -5.89 -15.17 8.81
N ALA A 34 -6.25 -16.38 9.25
CA ALA A 34 -5.50 -17.12 10.26
C ALA A 34 -4.10 -17.46 9.72
N PHE A 35 -3.08 -16.69 10.10
CA PHE A 35 -1.70 -16.93 9.70
C PHE A 35 -0.97 -17.89 10.65
N PRO A 36 -0.07 -18.76 10.15
CA PRO A 36 0.15 -19.03 8.73
C PRO A 36 -1.10 -19.64 8.08
N LEU A 37 -1.39 -19.27 6.83
CA LEU A 37 -2.58 -19.79 6.14
C LEU A 37 -2.50 -21.32 6.07
N GLU A 38 -3.65 -21.98 6.09
CA GLU A 38 -3.71 -23.42 5.84
C GLU A 38 -3.42 -23.74 4.37
N SER A 39 -2.87 -24.93 4.13
CA SER A 39 -2.68 -25.45 2.77
C SER A 39 -4.03 -25.54 2.04
N GLN A 40 -4.01 -25.19 0.76
CA GLN A 40 -5.16 -25.34 -0.13
C GLN A 40 -5.38 -26.82 -0.53
N GLY A 41 -4.36 -27.67 -0.34
CA GLY A 41 -4.40 -29.09 -0.67
C GLY A 41 -4.50 -29.34 -2.18
N SER A 42 -5.01 -30.52 -2.54
CA SER A 42 -5.38 -30.82 -3.93
C SER A 42 -6.60 -29.98 -4.30
N ILE A 43 -6.43 -29.12 -5.29
CA ILE A 43 -7.47 -28.18 -5.74
C ILE A 43 -7.91 -28.53 -7.15
N THR A 44 -9.21 -28.36 -7.40
CA THR A 44 -9.84 -28.60 -8.72
C THR A 44 -9.61 -27.45 -9.71
N VAL A 45 -9.04 -26.34 -9.23
CA VAL A 45 -8.74 -25.14 -10.00
C VAL A 45 -7.23 -24.93 -9.99
N ASP A 46 -6.62 -24.80 -11.16
CA ASP A 46 -5.19 -24.44 -11.24
C ASP A 46 -5.00 -23.05 -10.59
N PRO A 47 -4.20 -22.94 -9.52
CA PRO A 47 -4.08 -21.72 -8.73
C PRO A 47 -3.20 -20.67 -9.39
N ASN A 48 -2.53 -21.01 -10.50
CA ASN A 48 -1.74 -20.06 -11.26
C ASN A 48 -2.65 -18.90 -11.73
N PRO A 49 -2.27 -17.63 -11.46
CA PRO A 49 -3.05 -16.47 -11.89
C PRO A 49 -3.40 -16.45 -13.38
N ALA A 50 -2.52 -16.97 -14.25
CA ALA A 50 -2.78 -17.06 -15.69
C ALA A 50 -3.96 -18.00 -16.02
N SER A 51 -4.15 -19.07 -15.24
CA SER A 51 -5.30 -19.97 -15.36
C SER A 51 -6.60 -19.24 -15.02
N CYS A 52 -6.61 -18.42 -13.97
CA CYS A 52 -7.74 -17.54 -13.65
C CYS A 52 -8.00 -16.52 -14.78
N GLY A 53 -6.93 -16.02 -15.39
CA GLY A 53 -6.98 -15.06 -16.50
C GLY A 53 -7.68 -15.57 -17.76
N SER A 54 -7.83 -16.89 -17.94
CA SER A 54 -8.59 -17.46 -19.06
C SER A 54 -10.08 -17.07 -19.06
N CYS A 55 -10.66 -16.86 -17.86
CA CYS A 55 -12.05 -16.45 -17.66
C CYS A 55 -12.17 -15.03 -17.07
N HIS A 56 -11.20 -14.60 -16.26
CA HIS A 56 -11.20 -13.31 -15.56
C HIS A 56 -10.17 -12.33 -16.13
N LEU A 57 -10.27 -12.06 -17.43
CA LEU A 57 -9.29 -11.27 -18.19
C LEU A 57 -9.02 -9.88 -17.59
N GLN A 58 -10.08 -9.17 -17.17
CA GLN A 58 -9.95 -7.82 -16.61
C GLN A 58 -9.20 -7.84 -15.28
N GLN A 59 -9.60 -8.71 -14.35
CA GLN A 59 -8.95 -8.82 -13.03
C GLN A 59 -7.51 -9.27 -13.17
N PHE A 60 -7.23 -10.27 -14.00
CA PHE A 60 -5.87 -10.75 -14.26
C PHE A 60 -4.99 -9.66 -14.89
N GLY A 61 -5.49 -8.96 -15.92
CA GLY A 61 -4.78 -7.86 -16.58
C GLY A 61 -4.42 -6.74 -15.61
N SER A 62 -5.37 -6.31 -14.78
CA SER A 62 -5.11 -5.30 -13.74
C SER A 62 -4.09 -5.82 -12.72
N TRP A 63 -4.32 -7.02 -12.15
CA TRP A 63 -3.48 -7.61 -11.11
C TRP A 63 -2.01 -7.74 -11.54
N LYS A 64 -1.77 -8.20 -12.77
CA LYS A 64 -0.42 -8.45 -13.31
C LYS A 64 0.47 -7.20 -13.26
N SER A 65 -0.13 -6.02 -13.40
CA SER A 65 0.57 -4.72 -13.37
C SER A 65 0.94 -4.22 -11.97
N THR A 66 0.45 -4.85 -10.91
CA THR A 66 0.50 -4.31 -9.54
C THR A 66 1.75 -4.68 -8.75
N LEU A 67 1.95 -4.04 -7.60
CA LEU A 67 2.99 -4.49 -6.65
C LEU A 67 2.61 -5.78 -5.93
N HIS A 68 1.32 -6.15 -5.86
CA HIS A 68 0.89 -7.44 -5.31
C HIS A 68 1.41 -8.62 -6.14
N SER A 69 1.30 -8.55 -7.47
CA SER A 69 1.86 -9.59 -8.36
C SER A 69 3.39 -9.66 -8.33
N ARG A 70 4.04 -8.58 -7.87
CA ARG A 70 5.50 -8.46 -7.75
C ARG A 70 5.95 -8.36 -6.29
N ALA A 71 5.17 -8.86 -5.35
CA ALA A 71 5.50 -8.77 -3.93
C ALA A 71 6.79 -9.53 -3.58
N ILE A 72 7.16 -10.53 -4.39
CA ILE A 72 8.43 -11.27 -4.32
C ILE A 72 9.43 -10.69 -5.33
N GLY A 73 9.73 -9.40 -5.18
CA GLY A 73 10.70 -8.69 -6.02
C GLY A 73 12.14 -8.75 -5.47
N PRO A 74 13.13 -8.23 -6.23
CA PRO A 74 14.53 -8.21 -5.81
C PRO A 74 14.73 -7.54 -4.45
N GLY A 75 14.03 -6.42 -4.22
CA GLY A 75 14.05 -5.69 -2.96
C GLY A 75 13.61 -6.51 -1.75
N PHE A 76 12.73 -7.48 -1.93
CA PHE A 76 12.33 -8.42 -0.89
C PHE A 76 13.33 -9.59 -0.78
N LEU A 77 13.68 -10.20 -1.91
CA LEU A 77 14.46 -11.43 -1.97
C LEU A 77 15.86 -11.30 -1.36
N TRP A 78 16.56 -10.19 -1.58
CA TRP A 78 17.92 -10.02 -1.04
C TRP A 78 17.94 -9.98 0.49
N GLN A 79 16.83 -9.55 1.13
CA GLN A 79 16.75 -9.37 2.58
C GLN A 79 16.61 -10.69 3.32
N LEU A 80 16.05 -11.74 2.68
CA LEU A 80 15.66 -12.98 3.36
C LEU A 80 16.82 -13.63 4.12
N PRO A 81 18.00 -13.89 3.51
CA PRO A 81 19.12 -14.48 4.26
C PRO A 81 19.58 -13.61 5.44
N ARG A 82 19.44 -12.28 5.35
CA ARG A 82 19.87 -11.35 6.40
C ARG A 82 18.94 -11.37 7.62
N ILE A 83 17.64 -11.52 7.40
CA ILE A 83 16.64 -11.58 8.49
C ILE A 83 16.42 -13.01 9.03
N GLY A 84 17.05 -14.01 8.40
CA GLY A 84 16.97 -15.41 8.78
C GLY A 84 15.62 -16.08 8.50
N LYS A 85 15.54 -17.39 8.79
CA LYS A 85 14.36 -18.22 8.48
C LYS A 85 13.08 -17.68 9.13
N HIS A 86 13.09 -17.48 10.44
CA HIS A 86 11.90 -17.04 11.18
C HIS A 86 11.42 -15.63 10.74
N GLY A 87 12.35 -14.69 10.53
CA GLY A 87 12.02 -13.38 9.99
C GLY A 87 11.39 -13.47 8.59
N SER A 88 12.00 -14.27 7.72
CA SER A 88 11.51 -14.49 6.36
C SER A 88 10.13 -15.12 6.32
N GLU A 89 9.85 -16.10 7.19
CA GLU A 89 8.52 -16.71 7.33
C GLU A 89 7.45 -15.69 7.69
N ASN A 90 7.75 -14.75 8.58
CA ASN A 90 6.83 -13.68 8.97
C ASN A 90 6.59 -12.69 7.81
N CYS A 91 7.65 -12.30 7.08
CA CYS A 91 7.49 -11.42 5.92
C CYS A 91 6.65 -12.08 4.81
N MET A 92 6.80 -13.40 4.62
CA MET A 92 6.02 -14.14 3.63
C MET A 92 4.52 -14.19 3.95
N ASN A 93 4.09 -13.99 5.20
CA ASN A 93 2.66 -13.90 5.53
C ASN A 93 1.96 -12.75 4.78
N CYS A 94 2.70 -11.74 4.32
CA CYS A 94 2.15 -10.67 3.48
C CYS A 94 2.61 -10.76 2.02
N HIS A 95 3.83 -11.26 1.77
CA HIS A 95 4.44 -11.22 0.44
C HIS A 95 4.18 -12.47 -0.43
N SER A 96 3.96 -13.63 0.18
CA SER A 96 3.61 -14.90 -0.48
C SER A 96 2.86 -15.78 0.53
N PRO A 97 1.60 -15.44 0.85
CA PRO A 97 0.91 -15.96 2.03
C PRO A 97 0.46 -17.43 1.92
N ASN A 98 0.37 -17.97 0.70
CA ASN A 98 0.00 -19.37 0.50
C ASN A 98 1.17 -20.29 0.89
N PRO A 99 0.95 -21.33 1.72
CA PRO A 99 2.02 -22.26 2.13
C PRO A 99 2.72 -22.93 0.95
N GLU A 100 1.99 -23.23 -0.12
CA GLU A 100 2.52 -23.91 -1.30
C GLU A 100 3.62 -23.10 -1.99
N THR A 101 3.46 -21.79 -2.08
CA THR A 101 4.47 -20.90 -2.66
C THR A 101 5.54 -20.50 -1.65
N LYS A 102 5.15 -20.29 -0.39
CA LYS A 102 6.07 -20.00 0.73
C LYS A 102 7.11 -21.11 0.91
N ASN A 103 6.68 -22.37 0.93
CA ASN A 103 7.58 -23.51 1.15
C ASN A 103 8.59 -23.66 0.02
N VAL A 104 8.20 -23.43 -1.24
CA VAL A 104 9.14 -23.45 -2.38
C VAL A 104 10.22 -22.39 -2.21
N LEU A 105 9.86 -21.16 -1.81
CA LEU A 105 10.83 -20.09 -1.59
C LEU A 105 11.78 -20.41 -0.42
N LEU A 106 11.28 -21.00 0.67
CA LEU A 106 12.11 -21.41 1.80
C LEU A 106 13.06 -22.56 1.44
N SER A 107 12.61 -23.52 0.62
CA SER A 107 13.47 -24.62 0.14
C SER A 107 14.58 -24.11 -0.80
N ARG A 108 14.30 -23.09 -1.65
CA ARG A 108 15.34 -22.41 -2.46
C ARG A 108 16.44 -21.75 -1.61
N LEU A 109 16.12 -21.39 -0.36
CA LEU A 109 17.05 -20.83 0.63
C LEU A 109 17.70 -21.89 1.54
N GLY A 110 17.43 -23.18 1.32
CA GLY A 110 17.94 -24.28 2.15
C GLY A 110 17.26 -24.42 3.51
N TRP A 111 16.07 -23.82 3.70
CA TRP A 111 15.35 -23.78 4.97
C TRP A 111 14.10 -24.66 5.05
N GLY A 112 13.64 -25.18 3.92
CA GLY A 112 12.48 -26.06 3.81
C GLY A 112 12.84 -27.46 3.35
N GLU A 113 11.97 -28.42 3.63
CA GLU A 113 12.07 -29.75 3.05
C GLU A 113 11.84 -29.67 1.53
N VAL A 114 12.65 -30.42 0.76
CA VAL A 114 12.45 -30.57 -0.67
C VAL A 114 11.30 -31.55 -0.88
N SER A 115 10.07 -31.07 -0.76
CA SER A 115 8.88 -31.79 -1.20
C SER A 115 8.49 -31.33 -2.60
N ALA A 116 7.91 -32.23 -3.40
CA ALA A 116 7.31 -31.84 -4.67
C ALA A 116 6.25 -30.76 -4.36
N PRO A 117 6.32 -29.57 -4.98
CA PRO A 117 5.35 -28.54 -4.69
C PRO A 117 3.97 -29.05 -5.06
N ALA A 118 3.00 -28.86 -4.15
CA ALA A 118 1.60 -29.21 -4.42
C ALA A 118 1.07 -28.46 -5.66
N TRP A 119 1.68 -27.33 -6.00
CA TRP A 119 1.37 -26.50 -7.15
C TRP A 119 2.49 -26.54 -8.19
N LYS A 120 2.15 -26.25 -9.45
CA LYS A 120 3.14 -26.19 -10.54
C LYS A 120 4.24 -25.16 -10.23
N SER A 121 5.46 -25.46 -10.67
CA SER A 121 6.61 -24.57 -10.57
C SER A 121 6.38 -23.24 -11.30
N GLY A 122 6.96 -22.15 -10.77
CA GLY A 122 6.79 -20.79 -11.28
C GLY A 122 5.59 -20.04 -10.69
N SER A 123 4.75 -20.68 -9.87
CA SER A 123 3.65 -20.01 -9.17
C SER A 123 4.15 -19.12 -8.02
N GLU A 124 5.26 -19.51 -7.39
CA GLU A 124 5.93 -18.87 -6.26
C GLU A 124 6.48 -17.46 -6.53
N GLU A 125 6.65 -17.11 -7.81
CA GLU A 125 7.17 -15.81 -8.23
C GLU A 125 6.07 -14.74 -8.30
N ASN A 126 4.80 -15.13 -8.22
CA ASN A 126 3.63 -14.24 -8.39
C ASN A 126 3.21 -13.50 -7.11
N GLY A 127 4.00 -13.59 -6.03
CA GLY A 127 3.75 -12.91 -4.76
C GLY A 127 2.33 -13.10 -4.20
N VAL A 128 1.59 -12.00 -4.07
CA VAL A 128 0.18 -12.04 -3.64
C VAL A 128 -0.70 -12.31 -4.86
N GLN A 129 -1.09 -13.57 -5.01
CA GLN A 129 -1.82 -14.12 -6.14
C GLN A 129 -3.33 -14.20 -5.91
N CYS A 130 -4.11 -14.58 -6.93
CA CYS A 130 -5.57 -14.73 -6.83
C CYS A 130 -5.96 -15.64 -5.64
N ALA A 131 -5.29 -16.79 -5.53
CA ALA A 131 -5.51 -17.77 -4.47
C ALA A 131 -5.10 -17.26 -3.07
N SER A 132 -4.25 -16.22 -2.97
CA SER A 132 -3.90 -15.60 -1.69
C SER A 132 -5.12 -14.94 -1.05
N CYS A 133 -5.98 -14.31 -1.85
CA CYS A 133 -7.15 -13.58 -1.36
C CYS A 133 -8.43 -14.41 -1.46
N HIS A 134 -8.61 -15.16 -2.55
CA HIS A 134 -9.89 -15.75 -2.90
C HIS A 134 -10.04 -17.24 -2.57
N LEU A 135 -8.97 -17.97 -2.26
CA LEU A 135 -9.04 -19.42 -2.08
C LEU A 135 -8.77 -19.83 -0.62
N ARG A 136 -9.67 -20.63 -0.04
CA ARG A 136 -9.44 -21.30 1.26
C ARG A 136 -9.94 -22.74 1.21
N LYS A 137 -9.05 -23.71 1.44
CA LYS A 137 -9.34 -25.16 1.39
C LYS A 137 -10.05 -25.57 0.09
N GLY A 138 -9.55 -25.06 -1.04
CA GLY A 138 -10.11 -25.32 -2.37
C GLY A 138 -11.45 -24.61 -2.68
N LYS A 139 -12.02 -23.85 -1.74
CA LYS A 139 -13.25 -23.08 -1.96
C LYS A 139 -12.94 -21.64 -2.34
N VAL A 140 -13.64 -21.14 -3.35
CA VAL A 140 -13.50 -19.76 -3.84
C VAL A 140 -14.44 -18.84 -3.06
N TYR A 141 -13.92 -17.72 -2.56
CA TYR A 141 -14.64 -16.67 -1.86
C TYR A 141 -14.55 -15.35 -2.63
N GLY A 142 -15.55 -14.50 -2.52
CA GLY A 142 -15.53 -13.19 -3.18
C GLY A 142 -16.71 -12.31 -2.79
N PRO A 143 -16.81 -11.10 -3.36
CA PRO A 143 -17.93 -10.20 -3.07
C PRO A 143 -19.23 -10.71 -3.70
N PHE A 144 -20.38 -10.27 -3.16
CA PHE A 144 -21.68 -10.53 -3.77
C PHE A 144 -21.75 -10.00 -5.22
N PRO A 145 -22.54 -10.60 -6.13
CA PRO A 145 -22.71 -10.06 -7.48
C PRO A 145 -23.22 -8.61 -7.49
N LYS A 146 -22.71 -7.78 -8.42
CA LYS A 146 -23.11 -6.37 -8.53
C LYS A 146 -24.58 -6.18 -8.92
N ASP A 147 -25.14 -7.13 -9.66
CA ASP A 147 -26.51 -7.11 -10.17
C ASP A 147 -27.55 -7.54 -9.12
N GLY A 148 -27.13 -7.80 -7.87
CA GLY A 148 -28.02 -8.05 -6.73
C GLY A 148 -28.79 -9.37 -6.78
N ASN A 149 -28.67 -10.13 -7.87
CA ASN A 149 -29.38 -11.39 -8.05
C ASN A 149 -28.62 -12.54 -7.36
N LYS A 150 -28.95 -12.75 -6.09
CA LYS A 150 -28.36 -13.80 -5.24
C LYS A 150 -28.69 -15.22 -5.72
N ASP A 151 -29.80 -15.39 -6.45
CA ASP A 151 -30.37 -16.70 -6.79
C ASP A 151 -29.84 -17.26 -8.13
N LYS A 152 -29.31 -16.42 -9.02
CA LYS A 152 -28.73 -16.87 -10.30
C LYS A 152 -27.47 -17.73 -10.15
N ILE A 153 -26.77 -17.64 -9.03
CA ILE A 153 -25.50 -18.38 -8.82
C ILE A 153 -25.75 -19.90 -8.71
N PHE A 154 -26.91 -20.34 -8.21
CA PHE A 154 -27.14 -21.74 -7.81
C PHE A 154 -28.01 -22.54 -8.77
N GLN A 155 -28.46 -21.95 -9.89
CA GLN A 155 -29.45 -22.58 -10.78
C GLN A 155 -28.86 -23.45 -11.91
N ASN A 156 -27.54 -23.44 -12.13
CA ASN A 156 -26.92 -24.20 -13.23
C ASN A 156 -25.97 -25.29 -12.70
N SER A 157 -26.06 -26.51 -13.21
CA SER A 157 -25.19 -27.64 -12.83
C SER A 157 -23.77 -27.59 -13.43
N ASN A 158 -23.45 -26.58 -14.24
CA ASN A 158 -22.14 -26.33 -14.86
C ASN A 158 -21.51 -24.99 -14.40
N ILE A 159 -21.54 -24.70 -13.09
CA ILE A 159 -20.92 -23.47 -12.57
C ILE A 159 -19.39 -23.67 -12.48
N PRO A 160 -18.57 -22.79 -13.08
CA PRO A 160 -17.13 -22.79 -12.89
C PRO A 160 -16.75 -22.83 -11.40
N HIS A 161 -15.64 -23.50 -11.08
CA HIS A 161 -15.14 -23.64 -9.70
C HIS A 161 -16.08 -24.36 -8.71
N GLN A 162 -17.15 -25.03 -9.20
CA GLN A 162 -18.21 -25.60 -8.35
C GLN A 162 -18.96 -24.52 -7.54
N GLY A 163 -18.99 -23.29 -8.06
CA GLY A 163 -19.55 -22.11 -7.38
C GLY A 163 -18.52 -21.29 -6.60
N PHE A 164 -19.01 -20.26 -5.93
CA PHE A 164 -18.22 -19.44 -5.00
C PHE A 164 -19.06 -19.07 -3.78
N ILE A 165 -18.38 -18.71 -2.69
CA ILE A 165 -19.00 -18.30 -1.43
C ILE A 165 -18.96 -16.77 -1.33
N PRO A 166 -20.11 -16.08 -1.47
CA PRO A 166 -20.13 -14.63 -1.34
C PRO A 166 -19.92 -14.20 0.11
N GLN A 167 -19.12 -13.16 0.31
CA GLN A 167 -18.80 -12.56 1.60
C GLN A 167 -18.74 -11.03 1.43
N LYS A 168 -19.40 -10.29 2.31
CA LYS A 168 -19.47 -8.82 2.22
C LYS A 168 -18.12 -8.16 2.55
N GLU A 169 -17.31 -8.86 3.31
CA GLU A 169 -16.01 -8.46 3.83
C GLU A 169 -15.02 -8.17 2.70
N PHE A 170 -15.19 -8.77 1.51
CA PHE A 170 -14.40 -8.42 0.32
C PHE A 170 -14.59 -6.96 -0.14
N GLU A 171 -15.65 -6.29 0.30
CA GLU A 171 -15.94 -4.88 0.03
C GLU A 171 -15.66 -3.96 1.24
N GLU A 172 -15.08 -4.49 2.32
CA GLU A 172 -14.74 -3.76 3.55
C GLU A 172 -13.22 -3.64 3.75
N SER A 173 -12.73 -2.50 4.22
CA SER A 173 -11.29 -2.22 4.38
C SER A 173 -10.60 -3.14 5.38
N GLU A 174 -11.36 -3.72 6.32
CA GLU A 174 -10.90 -4.73 7.28
C GLU A 174 -10.23 -5.92 6.58
N PHE A 175 -10.67 -6.26 5.36
CA PHE A 175 -10.06 -7.33 4.56
C PHE A 175 -8.58 -7.07 4.23
N CYS A 176 -8.19 -5.80 4.11
CA CYS A 176 -6.81 -5.39 3.81
C CYS A 176 -5.92 -5.30 5.06
N LYS A 177 -6.53 -5.25 6.26
CA LYS A 177 -5.87 -4.96 7.54
C LYS A 177 -4.69 -5.89 7.83
N ASN A 178 -4.85 -7.20 7.63
CA ASN A 178 -3.83 -8.17 8.04
C ASN A 178 -2.47 -7.98 7.34
N CYS A 179 -2.45 -7.34 6.17
CA CYS A 179 -1.21 -6.99 5.48
C CYS A 179 -0.85 -5.49 5.60
N HIS A 180 -1.82 -4.61 5.86
CA HIS A 180 -1.62 -3.14 5.87
C HIS A 180 -1.68 -2.49 7.27
N GLN A 181 -1.74 -3.31 8.31
CA GLN A 181 -1.67 -2.94 9.72
C GLN A 181 -0.67 -3.86 10.42
N SER A 182 0.29 -3.27 11.15
CA SER A 182 1.13 -4.04 12.06
C SER A 182 0.28 -4.61 13.20
N PRO A 183 0.57 -5.83 13.68
CA PRO A 183 -0.11 -6.38 14.85
C PRO A 183 0.17 -5.51 16.08
N GLU A 184 -0.68 -5.60 17.10
CA GLU A 184 -0.55 -4.78 18.33
C GLU A 184 0.77 -5.01 19.07
N THR A 185 1.34 -6.21 18.94
CA THR A 185 2.65 -6.60 19.50
C THR A 185 3.84 -6.05 18.72
N ALA A 186 3.62 -5.43 17.56
CA ALA A 186 4.69 -4.92 16.74
C ALA A 186 5.38 -3.72 17.41
N LYS A 187 6.67 -3.58 17.12
CA LYS A 187 7.45 -2.43 17.55
C LYS A 187 6.84 -1.14 17.01
N GLN A 188 6.74 -0.15 17.90
CA GLN A 188 6.40 1.22 17.55
C GLN A 188 7.64 2.12 17.59
N VAL A 189 7.62 3.16 16.78
CA VAL A 189 8.61 4.25 16.80
C VAL A 189 7.84 5.54 17.06
N ASN A 190 8.17 6.23 18.15
CA ASN A 190 7.45 7.42 18.61
C ASN A 190 5.92 7.22 18.68
N GLY A 191 5.48 6.08 19.27
CA GLY A 191 4.07 5.72 19.43
C GLY A 191 3.34 5.31 18.14
N LYS A 192 4.05 5.16 17.01
CA LYS A 192 3.46 4.83 15.70
C LYS A 192 3.97 3.48 15.20
N PHE A 193 3.07 2.65 14.68
CA PHE A 193 3.47 1.44 13.97
C PHE A 193 4.13 1.77 12.63
N LEU A 194 5.12 0.98 12.23
CA LEU A 194 5.77 1.11 10.92
C LEU A 194 4.79 0.89 9.77
N MET A 195 3.79 0.01 9.97
CA MET A 195 2.66 -0.18 9.06
C MET A 195 1.35 0.14 9.78
N ASP A 196 0.73 1.26 9.44
CA ASP A 196 -0.51 1.74 10.10
C ASP A 196 -1.52 2.31 9.09
N THR A 197 -1.51 1.86 7.83
CA THR A 197 -2.37 2.47 6.79
C THR A 197 -3.85 2.24 7.10
N TYR A 198 -4.21 1.02 7.50
CA TYR A 198 -5.59 0.73 7.90
C TYR A 198 -5.98 1.54 9.15
N GLY A 199 -5.11 1.62 10.17
CA GLY A 199 -5.36 2.43 11.37
C GLY A 199 -5.55 3.91 11.06
N GLN A 200 -4.71 4.49 10.20
CA GLN A 200 -4.83 5.86 9.72
C GLN A 200 -6.16 6.08 9.00
N TRP A 201 -6.54 5.17 8.10
CA TRP A 201 -7.84 5.19 7.44
C TRP A 201 -8.99 5.13 8.42
N ARG A 202 -8.97 4.18 9.36
CA ARG A 202 -10.02 3.97 10.37
C ARG A 202 -10.28 5.22 11.22
N ARG A 203 -9.25 6.03 11.48
CA ARG A 203 -9.35 7.28 12.25
C ARG A 203 -9.78 8.49 11.40
N SER A 204 -9.81 8.36 10.08
CA SER A 204 -10.12 9.44 9.14
C SER A 204 -11.63 9.64 8.92
N GLU A 205 -11.97 10.73 8.24
CA GLU A 205 -13.33 10.98 7.76
C GLU A 205 -13.78 9.98 6.69
N PHE A 206 -12.86 9.36 5.96
CA PHE A 206 -13.20 8.39 4.92
C PHE A 206 -13.82 7.13 5.52
N ALA A 207 -13.30 6.64 6.65
CA ALA A 207 -13.93 5.54 7.37
C ALA A 207 -15.32 5.92 7.90
N ARG A 208 -15.49 7.15 8.44
CA ARG A 208 -16.80 7.64 8.93
C ARG A 208 -17.82 7.79 7.81
N SER A 209 -17.37 8.19 6.62
CA SER A 209 -18.16 8.31 5.40
C SER A 209 -18.29 6.99 4.62
N ASN A 210 -17.87 5.86 5.19
CA ASN A 210 -17.92 4.53 4.57
C ASN A 210 -17.20 4.43 3.20
N VAL A 211 -16.17 5.24 2.98
CA VAL A 211 -15.28 5.15 1.82
C VAL A 211 -14.19 4.14 2.13
N GLN A 212 -14.31 2.95 1.56
CA GLN A 212 -13.45 1.80 1.78
C GLN A 212 -12.20 1.85 0.88
N CYS A 213 -11.15 1.14 1.27
CA CYS A 213 -9.92 0.96 0.48
C CYS A 213 -10.24 0.55 -0.98
N GLN A 214 -11.20 -0.36 -1.14
CA GLN A 214 -11.64 -0.90 -2.41
C GLN A 214 -12.23 0.17 -3.34
N ASN A 215 -12.89 1.22 -2.81
CA ASN A 215 -13.48 2.26 -3.65
C ASN A 215 -12.43 3.02 -4.47
N CYS A 216 -11.23 3.23 -3.91
CA CYS A 216 -10.14 3.95 -4.57
C CYS A 216 -9.11 3.01 -5.23
N HIS A 217 -8.74 1.91 -4.55
CA HIS A 217 -7.68 1.01 -5.00
C HIS A 217 -8.18 -0.17 -5.84
N MET A 218 -9.48 -0.47 -5.81
CA MET A 218 -10.11 -1.49 -6.63
C MET A 218 -11.36 -0.96 -7.34
N PRO A 219 -11.26 0.16 -8.08
CA PRO A 219 -12.42 0.80 -8.69
C PRO A 219 -13.13 -0.19 -9.61
N ASP A 220 -14.44 -0.29 -9.47
CA ASP A 220 -15.27 -1.28 -10.19
C ASP A 220 -14.86 -2.74 -10.01
N ARG A 221 -14.18 -3.10 -8.91
CA ARG A 221 -13.57 -4.42 -8.65
C ARG A 221 -12.39 -4.75 -9.58
N LYS A 222 -11.83 -3.76 -10.25
CA LYS A 222 -10.55 -3.92 -10.97
C LYS A 222 -9.44 -4.11 -9.95
N HIS A 223 -8.53 -5.02 -10.25
CA HIS A 223 -7.44 -5.41 -9.36
C HIS A 223 -6.22 -4.50 -9.57
N GLU A 224 -6.40 -3.18 -9.45
CA GLU A 224 -5.37 -2.20 -9.84
C GLU A 224 -4.39 -1.85 -8.71
N TRP A 225 -4.86 -1.70 -7.47
CA TRP A 225 -4.07 -1.34 -6.27
C TRP A 225 -2.98 -0.30 -6.50
N LYS A 226 -3.26 0.69 -7.36
CA LYS A 226 -2.35 1.80 -7.62
C LYS A 226 -2.10 2.56 -6.33
N GLY A 227 -0.86 2.98 -6.12
CA GLY A 227 -0.44 3.69 -4.92
C GLY A 227 0.58 4.77 -5.26
N ILE A 228 1.50 5.04 -4.34
CA ILE A 228 2.47 6.14 -4.49
C ILE A 228 3.45 5.98 -5.67
N SER A 229 3.61 4.77 -6.20
CA SER A 229 4.42 4.52 -7.41
C SER A 229 3.70 4.87 -8.72
N ASP A 230 2.41 5.22 -8.68
CA ASP A 230 1.61 5.62 -9.84
C ASP A 230 1.29 7.12 -9.74
N GLY A 231 1.89 7.92 -10.62
CA GLY A 231 1.77 9.38 -10.56
C GLY A 231 0.34 9.88 -10.76
N GLU A 232 -0.46 9.21 -11.59
CA GLU A 232 -1.86 9.59 -11.82
C GLU A 232 -2.73 9.30 -10.58
N MET A 233 -2.46 8.22 -9.86
CA MET A 233 -3.08 7.95 -8.57
C MET A 233 -2.75 9.03 -7.54
N VAL A 234 -1.47 9.44 -7.45
CA VAL A 234 -1.07 10.49 -6.53
C VAL A 234 -1.73 11.83 -6.90
N LYS A 235 -1.77 12.20 -8.19
CA LYS A 235 -2.45 13.43 -8.65
C LYS A 235 -3.94 13.47 -8.29
N ARG A 236 -4.64 12.33 -8.32
CA ARG A 236 -6.05 12.27 -7.88
C ARG A 236 -6.22 12.45 -6.38
N GLY A 237 -5.21 12.10 -5.58
CA GLY A 237 -5.27 12.17 -4.11
C GLY A 237 -4.84 13.50 -3.51
N VAL A 238 -4.19 14.38 -4.28
CA VAL A 238 -3.67 15.65 -3.77
C VAL A 238 -4.11 16.83 -4.63
N GLN A 239 -4.19 18.00 -4.00
CA GLN A 239 -4.38 19.28 -4.69
C GLN A 239 -3.13 20.12 -4.52
N THR A 240 -2.71 20.80 -5.59
CA THR A 240 -1.57 21.73 -5.54
C THR A 240 -1.98 23.11 -6.03
N SER A 241 -1.31 24.14 -5.53
CA SER A 241 -1.51 25.52 -5.98
C SER A 241 -0.22 26.33 -5.92
N LEU A 242 -0.13 27.35 -6.78
CA LEU A 242 0.92 28.35 -6.80
C LEU A 242 0.26 29.71 -7.05
N GLN A 243 0.51 30.67 -6.16
CA GLN A 243 0.05 32.04 -6.28
C GLN A 243 1.22 33.00 -6.04
N VAL A 244 1.27 34.07 -6.82
CA VAL A 244 2.21 35.19 -6.63
C VAL A 244 1.38 36.45 -6.48
N ILE A 245 1.42 37.03 -5.28
CA ILE A 245 0.57 38.15 -4.87
C ILE A 245 1.46 39.39 -4.76
N PRO A 246 1.35 40.36 -5.68
CA PRO A 246 2.05 41.63 -5.55
C PRO A 246 1.66 42.35 -4.26
N LYS A 247 2.64 42.94 -3.58
CA LYS A 247 2.46 43.75 -2.36
C LYS A 247 3.18 45.08 -2.52
N GLU A 248 2.86 46.06 -1.67
CA GLU A 248 3.56 47.36 -1.69
C GLU A 248 5.08 47.20 -1.56
N GLU A 249 5.57 46.24 -0.79
CA GLU A 249 6.99 45.98 -0.54
C GLU A 249 7.63 44.90 -1.45
N GLY A 250 6.93 44.44 -2.49
CA GLY A 250 7.42 43.43 -3.44
C GLY A 250 6.34 42.43 -3.83
N ALA A 251 6.51 41.15 -3.48
CA ALA A 251 5.48 40.13 -3.69
C ALA A 251 5.57 39.00 -2.67
N GLU A 252 4.45 38.33 -2.40
CA GLU A 252 4.39 37.08 -1.65
C GLU A 252 4.10 35.92 -2.61
N ILE A 253 4.95 34.89 -2.57
CA ILE A 253 4.73 33.62 -3.25
C ILE A 253 4.12 32.64 -2.23
N ILE A 254 2.99 32.05 -2.58
CA ILE A 254 2.30 31.03 -1.79
C ILE A 254 2.21 29.76 -2.64
N SER A 255 2.85 28.68 -2.19
CA SER A 255 2.76 27.35 -2.79
C SER A 255 2.15 26.37 -1.80
N GLU A 256 1.24 25.51 -2.27
CA GLU A 256 0.53 24.56 -1.42
C GLU A 256 0.49 23.16 -2.04
N LEU A 257 0.66 22.13 -1.20
CA LEU A 257 0.18 20.79 -1.46
C LEU A 257 -0.78 20.36 -0.35
N LYS A 258 -1.98 19.92 -0.71
CA LYS A 258 -3.02 19.45 0.19
C LYS A 258 -3.33 17.97 -0.03
N ASN A 259 -3.42 17.20 1.04
CA ASN A 259 -4.01 15.87 1.00
C ASN A 259 -5.55 16.01 0.89
N SER A 260 -6.07 16.09 -0.33
CA SER A 260 -7.49 16.35 -0.61
C SER A 260 -8.33 15.09 -0.79
N GLY A 261 -7.70 13.96 -1.16
CA GLY A 261 -8.40 12.74 -1.58
C GLY A 261 -7.81 11.44 -1.05
N VAL A 262 -6.79 11.47 -0.18
CA VAL A 262 -6.23 10.25 0.44
C VAL A 262 -6.85 10.05 1.81
N GLY A 263 -7.55 8.91 2.00
CA GLY A 263 -8.22 8.57 3.26
C GLY A 263 -7.30 8.15 4.40
N HIS A 264 -5.99 8.12 4.18
CA HIS A 264 -4.97 7.88 5.19
C HIS A 264 -3.90 8.96 5.10
N THR A 265 -2.88 8.88 5.95
CA THR A 265 -1.79 9.85 5.96
C THR A 265 -1.01 9.80 4.62
N PHE A 266 -0.63 10.97 4.09
CA PHE A 266 0.08 11.12 2.83
C PHE A 266 1.48 11.76 3.00
N PRO A 267 2.55 11.15 2.47
CA PRO A 267 2.59 9.77 2.00
C PRO A 267 2.50 8.78 3.18
N SER A 268 1.94 7.58 3.00
CA SER A 268 1.87 6.57 4.08
C SER A 268 3.21 5.88 4.32
N TYR A 269 3.37 5.27 5.50
CA TYR A 269 4.60 4.61 6.00
C TYR A 269 5.82 5.54 6.09
N SER A 270 6.97 4.97 6.49
CA SER A 270 8.27 5.68 6.57
C SER A 270 9.05 5.66 5.26
N VAL A 271 8.63 4.85 4.29
CA VAL A 271 9.39 4.59 3.06
C VAL A 271 9.42 5.78 2.10
N PRO A 272 8.28 6.27 1.58
CA PRO A 272 8.26 7.33 0.59
C PRO A 272 8.61 8.70 1.18
N LYS A 273 9.02 9.63 0.30
CA LYS A 273 9.09 11.07 0.57
C LYS A 273 8.49 11.86 -0.60
N VAL A 274 7.96 13.03 -0.30
CA VAL A 274 7.52 14.01 -1.29
C VAL A 274 8.30 15.31 -1.06
N TYR A 275 8.94 15.80 -2.09
CA TYR A 275 9.75 17.02 -2.06
C TYR A 275 8.97 18.15 -2.73
N LEU A 276 8.79 19.24 -2.00
CA LEU A 276 8.17 20.48 -2.44
C LEU A 276 9.28 21.49 -2.64
N GLU A 277 9.42 22.04 -3.84
CA GLU A 277 10.45 23.03 -4.14
C GLU A 277 9.86 24.24 -4.86
N VAL A 278 10.22 25.44 -4.41
CA VAL A 278 9.88 26.70 -5.06
C VAL A 278 11.14 27.28 -5.69
N TRP A 279 11.09 27.51 -6.99
CA TRP A 279 12.19 28.06 -7.78
C TRP A 279 11.76 29.39 -8.40
N ILE A 280 12.71 30.31 -8.57
CA ILE A 280 12.51 31.52 -9.35
C ILE A 280 13.53 31.61 -10.48
N GLU A 281 13.11 32.21 -11.59
CA GLU A 281 13.95 32.58 -12.71
C GLU A 281 13.93 34.10 -12.87
N SER A 282 15.09 34.72 -12.95
CA SER A 282 15.23 36.16 -13.24
C SER A 282 15.12 36.45 -14.74
N ILE A 283 14.94 37.72 -15.08
CA ILE A 283 14.97 38.19 -16.49
C ILE A 283 16.34 37.91 -17.15
N SER A 284 17.43 37.89 -16.37
CA SER A 284 18.77 37.52 -16.83
C SER A 284 18.95 36.00 -17.06
N GLY A 285 17.93 35.18 -16.80
CA GLY A 285 17.97 33.72 -16.96
C GLY A 285 18.57 32.98 -15.77
N GLN A 286 18.90 33.67 -14.67
CA GLN A 286 19.41 33.01 -13.47
C GLN A 286 18.27 32.29 -12.74
N LYS A 287 18.42 30.98 -12.56
CA LYS A 287 17.46 30.15 -11.82
C LYS A 287 18.01 29.79 -10.45
N ARG A 288 17.20 29.92 -9.40
CA ARG A 288 17.56 29.51 -8.03
C ARG A 288 16.37 28.95 -7.25
N LYS A 289 16.64 28.00 -6.36
CA LYS A 289 15.66 27.50 -5.37
C LYS A 289 15.57 28.50 -4.23
N ILE A 290 14.35 28.85 -3.85
CA ILE A 290 14.08 29.88 -2.81
C ILE A 290 13.38 29.32 -1.58
N SER A 291 12.76 28.15 -1.70
CA SER A 291 12.15 27.44 -0.58
C SER A 291 12.02 25.96 -0.89
N GLU A 292 12.08 25.13 0.15
CA GLU A 292 11.83 23.71 0.03
C GLU A 292 11.17 23.15 1.29
N LYS A 293 10.46 22.04 1.13
CA LYS A 293 9.89 21.27 2.24
C LYS A 293 9.84 19.79 1.86
N THR A 294 10.21 18.93 2.79
CA THR A 294 10.04 17.48 2.63
C THR A 294 8.83 17.03 3.43
N LEU A 295 7.93 16.28 2.78
CA LEU A 295 6.83 15.57 3.42
C LEU A 295 7.18 14.10 3.56
N GLY A 296 6.98 13.56 4.75
CA GLY A 296 7.15 12.15 5.02
C GLY A 296 7.53 11.85 6.46
N TRP A 297 7.60 10.56 6.78
CA TRP A 297 8.13 10.09 8.05
C TRP A 297 9.54 9.58 7.84
N MET A 298 10.52 10.30 8.39
CA MET A 298 11.93 9.96 8.26
C MET A 298 12.43 9.32 9.54
N LEU A 299 12.95 8.11 9.37
CA LEU A 299 13.61 7.32 10.41
C LEU A 299 15.08 7.12 10.04
N ASP A 300 15.89 6.79 11.04
CA ASP A 300 17.21 6.20 10.86
C ASP A 300 17.16 4.85 10.10
N LEU A 301 18.32 4.33 9.69
CA LEU A 301 18.41 3.10 8.90
C LEU A 301 18.03 1.85 9.70
N GLU A 302 18.11 1.92 11.02
CA GLU A 302 17.77 0.84 11.93
C GLU A 302 16.29 0.84 12.34
N LEU A 303 15.51 1.83 11.85
CA LEU A 303 14.10 2.05 12.18
C LEU A 303 13.87 2.16 13.70
N GLN A 304 14.79 2.77 14.43
CA GLN A 304 14.77 2.96 15.88
C GLN A 304 14.37 4.38 16.27
N LYS A 305 14.87 5.37 15.53
CA LYS A 305 14.73 6.77 15.89
C LYS A 305 14.01 7.54 14.80
N GLU A 306 13.01 8.30 15.22
CA GLU A 306 12.38 9.31 14.38
C GLU A 306 13.28 10.54 14.26
N ILE A 307 13.51 10.96 13.02
CA ILE A 307 14.20 12.21 12.68
C ILE A 307 13.16 13.32 12.51
N PHE A 308 12.09 13.06 11.73
CA PHE A 308 10.93 13.93 11.62
C PHE A 308 9.70 13.17 11.10
N ASP A 309 8.51 13.74 11.31
CA ASP A 309 7.27 13.33 10.65
C ASP A 309 6.50 14.56 10.19
N THR A 310 6.46 14.77 8.88
CA THR A 310 5.80 15.91 8.22
C THR A 310 4.72 15.44 7.24
N ARG A 311 4.24 14.20 7.41
CA ARG A 311 3.16 13.67 6.58
C ARG A 311 1.86 14.44 6.82
N LEU A 312 0.96 14.38 5.85
CA LEU A 312 -0.32 15.08 5.87
C LEU A 312 -1.46 14.11 6.16
N SER A 313 -2.18 14.32 7.25
CA SER A 313 -3.47 13.67 7.50
C SER A 313 -4.50 14.07 6.44
N PRO A 314 -5.60 13.32 6.27
CA PRO A 314 -6.65 13.68 5.33
C PRO A 314 -7.17 15.09 5.58
N GLY A 315 -7.14 15.95 4.56
CA GLY A 315 -7.53 17.36 4.61
C GLY A 315 -6.41 18.34 4.96
N GLU A 316 -5.25 17.88 5.43
CA GLU A 316 -4.14 18.75 5.81
C GLU A 316 -3.34 19.26 4.60
N SER A 317 -2.70 20.43 4.79
CA SER A 317 -1.90 21.12 3.78
C SER A 317 -0.48 21.39 4.24
N ALA A 318 0.45 21.31 3.30
CA ALA A 318 1.80 21.85 3.41
C ALA A 318 1.90 23.15 2.61
N LEU A 319 2.19 24.26 3.31
CA LEU A 319 2.37 25.58 2.72
C LEU A 319 3.84 25.98 2.71
N LEU A 320 4.29 26.59 1.61
CA LEU A 320 5.55 27.33 1.52
C LEU A 320 5.23 28.78 1.16
N ARG A 321 5.63 29.71 2.03
CA ARG A 321 5.44 31.15 1.84
C ARG A 321 6.79 31.82 1.71
N VAL A 322 6.98 32.60 0.66
CA VAL A 322 8.22 33.36 0.44
C VAL A 322 7.88 34.79 0.09
N ASN A 323 8.46 35.75 0.81
CA ASN A 323 8.38 37.16 0.44
C ASN A 323 9.58 37.52 -0.44
N LEU A 324 9.32 38.19 -1.55
CA LEU A 324 10.33 38.80 -2.40
C LEU A 324 10.34 40.30 -2.14
N SER A 325 11.53 40.87 -2.05
CA SER A 325 11.72 42.33 -2.03
C SER A 325 11.27 42.97 -3.34
N LYS A 326 11.04 44.30 -3.34
CA LYS A 326 10.79 45.08 -4.57
C LYS A 326 11.82 44.82 -5.66
N GLU A 327 13.10 44.74 -5.29
CA GLU A 327 14.20 44.52 -6.25
C GLU A 327 14.16 43.11 -6.84
N GLU A 328 13.94 42.08 -6.02
CA GLU A 328 13.82 40.71 -6.52
C GLU A 328 12.59 40.56 -7.40
N PHE A 329 11.45 41.14 -7.00
CA PHE A 329 10.21 41.08 -7.76
C PHE A 329 10.31 41.85 -9.09
N SER A 330 11.05 42.96 -9.16
CA SER A 330 11.25 43.70 -10.41
C SER A 330 12.07 42.88 -11.43
N LYS A 331 13.04 42.09 -10.94
CA LYS A 331 13.88 41.20 -11.75
C LYS A 331 13.28 39.82 -12.01
N LEU A 332 12.12 39.50 -11.43
CA LEU A 332 11.44 38.21 -11.55
C LEU A 332 10.82 38.02 -12.92
N LYS A 333 11.12 36.88 -13.56
CA LYS A 333 10.52 36.46 -14.84
C LYS A 333 9.51 35.32 -14.64
N ARG A 334 9.86 34.35 -13.80
CA ARG A 334 9.05 33.14 -13.57
C ARG A 334 9.20 32.62 -12.15
N VAL A 335 8.14 32.02 -11.62
CA VAL A 335 8.15 31.19 -10.41
C VAL A 335 7.70 29.79 -10.81
N GLU A 336 8.40 28.77 -10.35
CA GLU A 336 8.01 27.37 -10.52
C GLU A 336 7.79 26.74 -9.14
N PHE A 337 6.68 26.02 -8.97
CA PHE A 337 6.46 25.11 -7.84
C PHE A 337 6.53 23.67 -8.34
N ILE A 338 7.56 22.95 -7.92
CA ILE A 338 7.86 21.59 -8.36
C ILE A 338 7.58 20.62 -7.21
N VAL A 339 6.75 19.63 -7.48
CA VAL A 339 6.48 18.53 -6.55
C VAL A 339 7.08 17.25 -7.12
N THR A 340 7.97 16.63 -6.36
CA THR A 340 8.64 15.38 -6.75
C THR A 340 8.35 14.28 -5.74
N VAL A 341 7.98 13.10 -6.21
CA VAL A 341 7.68 11.94 -5.35
C VAL A 341 8.81 10.92 -5.46
N ASP A 342 9.32 10.48 -4.32
CA ASP A 342 10.25 9.37 -4.23
C ASP A 342 9.59 8.21 -3.47
N PRO A 343 8.98 7.25 -4.19
CA PRO A 343 8.20 6.18 -3.57
C PRO A 343 9.07 5.17 -2.82
N LYS A 344 10.40 5.18 -3.03
CA LYS A 344 11.35 4.19 -2.50
C LYS A 344 12.47 4.83 -1.67
N GLU A 345 12.29 6.04 -1.17
CA GLU A 345 13.35 6.85 -0.53
C GLU A 345 14.11 6.10 0.58
N TYR A 346 13.41 5.54 1.56
CA TYR A 346 14.06 4.75 2.62
C TYR A 346 14.83 3.55 2.06
N TYR A 347 14.22 2.84 1.10
CA TYR A 347 14.86 1.68 0.47
C TYR A 347 16.14 2.05 -0.28
N LYS A 348 16.20 3.22 -0.94
CA LYS A 348 17.45 3.69 -1.58
C LYS A 348 18.58 3.77 -0.58
N ARG A 349 18.35 4.45 0.55
CA ARG A 349 19.38 4.61 1.59
C ARG A 349 19.77 3.27 2.19
N MET A 350 18.79 2.45 2.53
CA MET A 350 19.03 1.15 3.16
C MET A 350 19.72 0.16 2.22
N PHE A 351 19.33 0.10 0.95
CA PHE A 351 19.98 -0.76 -0.06
C PHE A 351 21.40 -0.26 -0.36
N GLN A 352 21.60 1.06 -0.47
CA GLN A 352 22.92 1.63 -0.69
C GLN A 352 23.87 1.33 0.47
N ASP A 353 23.38 1.45 1.71
CA ASP A 353 24.16 1.10 2.91
C ASP A 353 24.58 -0.38 2.89
N ASN A 354 23.63 -1.30 2.65
CA ASN A 354 23.94 -2.73 2.53
C ASN A 354 24.87 -3.04 1.35
N TRP A 355 24.80 -2.27 0.27
CA TRP A 355 25.71 -2.42 -0.88
C TRP A 355 27.13 -1.96 -0.54
N ASN A 356 27.28 -0.87 0.23
CA ASN A 356 28.58 -0.40 0.70
C ASN A 356 29.25 -1.45 1.59
N TYR A 357 28.47 -2.15 2.42
CA TYR A 357 28.94 -3.21 3.31
C TYR A 357 28.73 -4.63 2.76
N LYS A 358 28.59 -4.79 1.44
CA LYS A 358 28.31 -6.10 0.81
C LYS A 358 29.33 -7.19 1.13
N ASP A 359 30.56 -6.80 1.45
CA ASP A 359 31.65 -7.73 1.76
C ASP A 359 31.47 -8.39 3.15
N THR A 360 30.58 -7.83 3.99
CA THR A 360 30.22 -8.36 5.32
C THR A 360 29.17 -9.48 5.28
N PHE A 361 28.51 -9.71 4.13
CA PHE A 361 27.62 -10.87 3.98
C PHE A 361 28.41 -12.17 4.07
N LYS A 362 27.78 -13.23 4.59
CA LYS A 362 28.42 -14.56 4.63
C LYS A 362 28.62 -15.08 3.20
N GLU A 363 29.78 -15.71 2.94
CA GLU A 363 30.17 -16.18 1.59
C GLU A 363 29.12 -17.09 0.94
N ASP A 364 28.51 -17.98 1.71
CA ASP A 364 27.45 -18.89 1.26
C ASP A 364 26.17 -18.15 0.82
N THR A 365 25.89 -16.98 1.38
CA THR A 365 24.70 -16.18 1.04
C THR A 365 24.91 -15.17 -0.08
N LYS A 366 26.17 -14.78 -0.38
CA LYS A 366 26.49 -13.77 -1.40
C LYS A 366 25.92 -14.07 -2.79
N PRO A 367 25.97 -15.32 -3.31
CA PRO A 367 25.38 -15.64 -4.61
C PRO A 367 23.87 -15.35 -4.71
N TRP A 368 23.15 -15.43 -3.58
CA TRP A 368 21.74 -15.04 -3.49
C TRP A 368 21.58 -13.52 -3.31
N VAL A 369 22.27 -12.95 -2.33
CA VAL A 369 22.03 -11.57 -1.88
C VAL A 369 22.45 -10.54 -2.93
N LEU A 370 23.65 -10.66 -3.50
CA LEU A 370 24.25 -9.59 -4.30
C LEU A 370 23.50 -9.29 -5.61
N PRO A 371 23.07 -10.30 -6.41
CA PRO A 371 22.31 -10.01 -7.63
C PRO A 371 20.98 -9.30 -7.35
N TYR A 372 20.25 -9.75 -6.32
CA TYR A 372 18.98 -9.13 -5.95
C TYR A 372 19.15 -7.74 -5.33
N LEU A 373 20.16 -7.54 -4.48
CA LEU A 373 20.44 -6.23 -3.88
C LEU A 373 20.83 -5.20 -4.94
N LYS A 374 21.68 -5.59 -5.91
CA LYS A 374 22.07 -4.73 -7.04
C LYS A 374 20.84 -4.28 -7.83
N LYS A 375 20.01 -5.25 -8.24
CA LYS A 375 18.79 -4.95 -9.01
C LYS A 375 17.80 -4.11 -8.19
N ALA A 376 17.66 -4.40 -6.90
CA ALA A 376 16.81 -3.62 -6.00
C ALA A 376 17.26 -2.16 -5.87
N LEU A 377 18.57 -1.91 -5.83
CA LEU A 377 19.16 -0.58 -5.79
C LEU A 377 18.93 0.18 -7.11
N GLU A 378 19.12 -0.47 -8.25
CA GLU A 378 18.81 0.09 -9.58
C GLU A 378 17.32 0.47 -9.71
N GLU A 379 16.43 -0.45 -9.33
CA GLU A 379 14.97 -0.23 -9.31
C GLU A 379 14.52 0.81 -8.28
N ALA A 380 15.28 1.00 -7.19
CA ALA A 380 14.99 2.04 -6.21
C ALA A 380 15.39 3.40 -6.78
N ASN A 381 16.62 3.53 -7.25
CA ASN A 381 17.20 4.78 -7.75
C ASN A 381 16.41 5.38 -8.92
N SER A 382 15.84 4.54 -9.78
CA SER A 382 15.02 4.96 -10.93
C SER A 382 13.56 5.31 -10.60
N ALA A 383 13.09 5.08 -9.37
CA ALA A 383 11.65 5.18 -9.05
C ALA A 383 11.14 6.61 -8.79
N LYS A 384 12.02 7.60 -8.63
CA LYS A 384 11.64 8.98 -8.33
C LYS A 384 11.08 9.65 -9.57
N TYR A 385 9.96 10.37 -9.44
CA TYR A 385 9.31 11.04 -10.56
C TYR A 385 8.80 12.44 -10.18
N GLU A 386 8.79 13.36 -11.15
CA GLU A 386 8.13 14.65 -11.00
C GLU A 386 6.61 14.43 -11.07
N LEU A 387 5.90 14.80 -10.02
CA LEU A 387 4.44 14.65 -9.94
C LEU A 387 3.75 15.77 -10.73
N ILE A 388 4.15 17.01 -10.44
CA ILE A 388 3.59 18.20 -11.05
C ILE A 388 4.56 19.37 -10.95
N ARG A 389 4.50 20.25 -11.96
CA ARG A 389 5.16 21.55 -12.00
C ARG A 389 4.11 22.61 -12.31
N LEU A 390 3.94 23.54 -11.39
CA LEU A 390 3.10 24.73 -11.59
C LEU A 390 3.99 25.92 -11.91
N ASP A 391 3.53 26.76 -12.82
CA ASP A 391 4.27 27.90 -13.32
C ASP A 391 3.46 29.18 -13.15
N TRP A 392 4.13 30.22 -12.66
CA TRP A 392 3.67 31.59 -12.76
C TRP A 392 4.69 32.39 -13.57
N LYS A 393 4.21 33.13 -14.56
CA LYS A 393 5.03 34.02 -15.39
C LYS A 393 4.53 35.44 -15.18
N LYS A 394 5.46 36.37 -15.06
CA LYS A 394 5.17 37.78 -14.83
C LYS A 394 4.61 38.46 -16.08
#